data_AF-A0AAJ7JBG6-F1
#
_entry.id   AF-A0AAJ7JBG6-F1
#
_cell.length_a   1.000
_cell.length_b   1.000
_cell.length_c   1.000
_cell.angle_alpha   90.00
_cell.angle_beta   90.00
_cell.angle_gamma   90.00
#
_symmetry.space_group_name_H-M   'P 1'
#
loop_
_entity.id
_entity.type
_entity.pdbx_description
1 polymer ?
#
loop_
_entity_poly.entity_id
_entity_poly.type
_entity_poly.pdbx_seq_one_letter_code
_entity_poly.pdbx_strand_id
1 'polypeptide(L)'
;MLKIVFALFVALAIFSTSTFASRLVCNYPNEEYQCGSACQTTCATLGQMCPIVNIRCNDACYCKEGYARNGIGMCIPIKSCPKRSSTAPRMIPFFQRNN
;
A
#
# COMPACT_ATOMS: atom_id res chain seq x y z
N MET A 1 47.94 -2.02 19.67
CA MET A 1 47.28 -3.31 19.37
C MET A 1 45.82 -3.28 19.78
N LEU A 2 45.47 -3.33 21.08
CA LEU A 2 44.07 -3.35 21.56
C LEU A 2 43.21 -2.15 21.13
N LYS A 3 43.77 -0.94 21.12
CA LYS A 3 43.09 0.30 20.67
C LYS A 3 42.72 0.28 19.18
N ILE A 4 43.55 -0.35 18.35
CA ILE A 4 43.34 -0.47 16.90
C ILE A 4 42.23 -1.49 16.63
N VAL A 5 42.25 -2.62 17.35
CA VAL A 5 41.19 -3.63 17.27
C VAL A 5 39.84 -3.06 17.70
N PHE A 6 39.81 -2.27 18.78
CA PHE A 6 38.58 -1.62 19.24
C PHE A 6 38.07 -0.58 18.23
N ALA A 7 38.96 0.23 17.65
CA ALA A 7 38.60 1.21 16.62
C ALA A 7 38.03 0.55 15.35
N LEU A 8 38.60 -0.58 14.91
CA LEU A 8 38.10 -1.34 13.76
C LEU A 8 36.72 -1.97 14.03
N PHE A 9 36.49 -2.48 15.24
CA PHE A 9 35.21 -3.06 15.63
C PHE A 9 34.10 -2.01 15.68
N VAL A 10 34.40 -0.81 16.20
CA VAL A 10 33.47 0.34 16.20
C VAL A 10 33.17 0.81 14.78
N ALA A 11 34.17 0.88 13.90
CA ALA A 11 33.97 1.24 12.50
C ALA A 11 33.08 0.23 11.72
N LEU A 12 33.28 -1.07 11.95
CA LEU A 12 32.48 -2.13 11.33
C LEU A 12 31.02 -2.15 11.83
N ALA A 13 30.81 -1.85 13.12
CA ALA A 13 29.47 -1.73 13.70
C ALA A 13 28.71 -0.49 13.19
N ILE A 14 29.41 0.60 12.87
CA ILE A 14 28.79 1.80 12.27
C ILE A 14 28.41 1.56 10.80
N PHE A 15 29.16 0.73 10.08
CA PHE A 15 28.86 0.41 8.68
C PHE A 15 27.59 -0.45 8.53
N SER A 16 27.36 -1.38 9.45
CA SER A 16 26.23 -2.32 9.41
C SER A 16 24.88 -1.74 9.83
N THR A 17 24.83 -0.54 10.42
CA THR A 17 23.56 0.09 10.85
C THR A 17 22.83 0.83 9.73
N SER A 18 23.46 1.01 8.55
CA SER A 18 22.97 1.90 7.50
C SER A 18 21.98 1.28 6.48
N THR A 19 21.65 -0.01 6.59
CA THR A 19 21.00 -0.73 5.46
C THR A 19 19.61 -1.31 5.72
N PHE A 20 18.95 -1.04 6.85
CA PHE A 20 17.65 -1.64 7.16
C PHE A 20 16.42 -0.76 6.87
N ALA A 21 16.48 0.11 5.86
CA ALA A 21 15.26 0.75 5.34
C ALA A 21 14.57 -0.20 4.35
N SER A 22 13.47 -0.83 4.76
CA SER A 22 12.64 -1.65 3.86
C SER A 22 12.02 -0.74 2.80
N ARG A 23 12.56 -0.76 1.58
CA ARG A 23 11.98 -0.03 0.46
C ARG A 23 10.65 -0.67 0.07
N LEU A 24 9.57 0.09 0.11
CA LEU A 24 8.29 -0.35 -0.43
C LEU A 24 8.42 -0.55 -1.94
N VAL A 25 8.14 -1.76 -2.42
CA VAL A 25 8.17 -2.12 -3.85
C VAL A 25 6.78 -2.62 -4.24
N CYS A 26 6.24 -2.06 -5.32
CA CYS A 26 4.94 -2.44 -5.87
C CYS A 26 5.14 -3.52 -6.93
N ASN A 27 4.71 -4.73 -6.60
CA ASN A 27 4.99 -5.93 -7.40
C ASN A 27 3.76 -6.42 -8.18
N TYR A 28 2.56 -5.89 -7.90
CA TYR A 28 1.37 -6.28 -8.64
C TYR A 28 1.25 -5.50 -9.97
N PRO A 29 0.60 -6.07 -10.99
CA PRO A 29 0.28 -5.35 -12.21
C PRO A 29 -0.60 -4.13 -11.93
N ASN A 30 -0.35 -3.05 -12.66
CA ASN A 30 -1.14 -1.82 -12.66
C ASN A 30 -1.22 -1.09 -11.31
N GLU A 31 -0.25 -1.32 -10.43
CA GLU A 31 0.03 -0.44 -9.29
C GLU A 31 1.34 0.31 -9.48
N GLU A 32 1.47 1.41 -8.74
CA GLU A 32 2.67 2.18 -8.61
C GLU A 32 2.78 2.76 -7.20
N TYR A 33 4.01 3.01 -6.78
CA TYR A 33 4.24 3.71 -5.53
C TYR A 33 3.78 5.15 -5.69
N GLN A 34 2.94 5.60 -4.75
CA GLN A 34 2.59 7.01 -4.61
C GLN A 34 2.54 7.38 -3.14
N CYS A 35 2.78 8.66 -2.89
CA CYS A 35 2.40 9.34 -1.66
C CYS A 35 0.96 9.86 -1.88
N GLY A 36 -0.03 9.07 -1.44
CA GLY A 36 -1.44 9.26 -1.81
C GLY A 36 -2.40 9.51 -0.64
N SER A 37 -3.70 9.50 -0.92
CA SER A 37 -4.77 9.68 0.06
C SER A 37 -4.96 8.46 0.97
N ALA A 38 -5.78 8.59 2.03
CA ALA A 38 -6.09 7.47 2.93
C ALA A 38 -6.81 6.32 2.22
N CYS A 39 -7.72 6.65 1.29
CA CYS A 39 -8.52 5.66 0.60
C CYS A 39 -7.94 5.37 -0.78
N GLN A 40 -7.70 4.09 -1.08
CA GLN A 40 -7.40 3.68 -2.45
C GLN A 40 -8.67 3.59 -3.30
N THR A 41 -8.52 3.76 -4.62
CA THR A 41 -9.58 3.48 -5.58
C THR A 41 -9.87 1.98 -5.61
N THR A 42 -11.07 1.58 -5.20
CA THR A 42 -11.52 0.17 -5.23
C THR A 42 -12.78 0.02 -6.07
N CYS A 43 -13.00 -1.16 -6.66
CA CYS A 43 -14.25 -1.44 -7.38
C CYS A 43 -15.50 -1.28 -6.49
N ALA A 44 -15.37 -1.54 -5.19
CA ALA A 44 -16.48 -1.45 -4.23
C ALA A 44 -16.86 0.00 -3.88
N THR A 45 -15.96 0.98 -4.11
CA THR A 45 -16.14 2.39 -3.73
C THR A 45 -15.99 3.35 -4.89
N LEU A 46 -16.03 2.87 -6.14
CA LEU A 46 -15.98 3.73 -7.33
C LEU A 46 -17.00 4.89 -7.24
N GLY A 47 -16.52 6.11 -7.50
CA GLY A 47 -17.31 7.34 -7.46
C GLY A 47 -17.62 7.88 -6.05
N GLN A 48 -17.18 7.20 -4.98
CA GLN A 48 -17.36 7.68 -3.62
C GLN A 48 -16.17 8.54 -3.20
N MET A 49 -16.45 9.64 -2.51
CA MET A 49 -15.39 10.47 -1.90
C MET A 49 -14.73 9.72 -0.75
N CYS A 50 -13.42 9.94 -0.57
CA CYS A 50 -12.72 9.47 0.62
C CYS A 50 -13.07 10.40 1.80
N PRO A 51 -13.72 9.91 2.87
CA PRO A 51 -14.10 10.75 4.00
C PRO A 51 -12.91 11.08 4.92
N ILE A 52 -11.76 10.44 4.71
CA ILE A 52 -10.56 10.59 5.53
C ILE A 52 -9.59 11.52 4.82
N VAL A 53 -9.22 12.61 5.51
CA VAL A 53 -8.21 13.56 5.06
C VAL A 53 -6.98 13.38 5.92
N ASN A 54 -5.86 13.05 5.29
CA ASN A 54 -4.61 12.84 6.01
C ASN A 54 -3.82 14.15 6.05
N ILE A 55 -3.15 14.42 7.18
CA ILE A 55 -2.19 15.54 7.30
C ILE A 55 -0.95 15.29 6.43
N ARG A 56 -0.55 14.03 6.30
CA ARG A 56 0.52 13.55 5.41
C ARG A 56 -0.03 12.44 4.54
N CYS A 57 0.43 12.38 3.30
CA CYS A 57 0.07 11.30 2.41
C CYS A 57 0.55 9.94 2.95
N ASN A 58 -0.09 8.87 2.49
CA ASN A 58 0.35 7.52 2.82
C ASN A 58 1.31 7.03 1.74
N ASP A 59 2.46 6.50 2.18
CA ASP A 59 3.40 5.78 1.34
C ASP A 59 2.87 4.37 1.07
N ALA A 60 2.25 4.16 -0.11
CA ALA A 60 1.64 2.88 -0.45
C ALA A 60 1.71 2.59 -1.95
N CYS A 61 1.36 1.36 -2.32
CA CYS A 61 1.10 0.99 -3.71
C CYS A 61 -0.35 1.28 -4.05
N TYR A 62 -0.56 2.22 -4.96
CA TYR A 62 -1.85 2.66 -5.45
C TYR A 62 -2.08 2.10 -6.85
N CYS A 63 -3.34 1.80 -7.19
CA CYS A 63 -3.68 1.50 -8.58
C CYS A 63 -3.40 2.72 -9.46
N LYS A 64 -2.79 2.47 -10.61
CA LYS A 64 -2.58 3.49 -11.65
C LYS A 64 -3.89 4.14 -12.07
N GLU A 65 -3.80 5.33 -12.65
CA GLU A 65 -4.97 6.00 -13.22
C GLU A 65 -5.70 5.10 -14.22
N GLY A 66 -7.04 5.05 -14.12
CA GLY A 66 -7.88 4.15 -14.92
C GLY A 66 -8.04 2.73 -14.36
N TYR A 67 -7.39 2.40 -13.23
CA TYR A 67 -7.49 1.10 -12.55
C TYR A 67 -8.10 1.23 -11.16
N ALA A 68 -8.72 0.14 -10.69
CA ALA A 68 -9.29 0.04 -9.35
C ALA A 68 -8.99 -1.33 -8.74
N ARG A 69 -8.75 -1.36 -7.42
CA ARG A 69 -8.47 -2.60 -6.70
C ARG A 69 -9.75 -3.42 -6.54
N ASN A 70 -9.72 -4.67 -6.98
CA ASN A 70 -10.84 -5.60 -6.83
C ASN A 70 -10.82 -6.29 -5.45
N GLY A 71 -11.81 -7.15 -5.18
CA GLY A 71 -11.95 -7.83 -3.89
C GLY A 71 -10.86 -8.87 -3.57
N ILE A 72 -10.02 -9.24 -4.54
CA ILE A 72 -8.86 -10.12 -4.33
C ILE A 72 -7.54 -9.34 -4.25
N GLY A 73 -7.60 -8.01 -4.25
CA GLY A 73 -6.42 -7.16 -4.09
C GLY A 73 -5.70 -6.76 -5.39
N MET A 74 -6.23 -7.09 -6.57
CA MET A 74 -5.59 -6.78 -7.87
C MET A 74 -6.14 -5.49 -8.48
N CYS A 75 -5.26 -4.65 -9.06
CA CYS A 75 -5.65 -3.48 -9.83
C CYS A 75 -6.10 -3.89 -11.24
N ILE A 76 -7.40 -3.79 -11.51
CA ILE A 76 -8.01 -4.09 -12.80
C ILE A 76 -8.54 -2.82 -13.46
N PRO A 77 -8.70 -2.77 -14.79
CA PRO A 77 -9.31 -1.62 -15.45
C PRO A 77 -10.68 -1.31 -14.82
N ILE A 78 -10.97 -0.03 -14.57
CA ILE A 78 -12.25 0.39 -13.95
C ILE A 78 -13.46 -0.17 -14.72
N LYS A 79 -13.37 -0.24 -16.06
CA LYS A 79 -14.39 -0.82 -16.94
C LYS A 79 -14.68 -2.31 -16.69
N SER A 80 -13.75 -3.02 -16.06
CA SER A 80 -13.84 -4.43 -15.71
C SER A 80 -14.34 -4.66 -14.28
N CYS A 81 -14.58 -3.59 -13.51
CA CYS A 81 -15.24 -3.74 -12.21
C CYS A 81 -16.68 -4.25 -12.39
N PRO A 82 -17.16 -5.12 -11.48
CA PRO A 82 -18.54 -5.58 -11.53
C PRO A 82 -19.48 -4.38 -11.42
N LYS A 83 -20.45 -4.29 -12.34
CA LYS A 83 -21.49 -3.26 -12.24
C LYS A 83 -22.24 -3.50 -10.93
N ARG A 84 -22.48 -2.43 -10.17
CA ARG A 84 -23.37 -2.49 -9.01
C ARG A 84 -24.78 -2.82 -9.54
N SER A 85 -25.11 -4.11 -9.62
CA SER A 85 -26.50 -4.50 -9.81
C SER A 85 -27.25 -4.00 -8.58
N SER A 86 -28.38 -3.33 -8.80
CA SER A 86 -29.29 -2.83 -7.76
C SER A 86 -29.91 -3.93 -6.88
N THR A 87 -29.40 -5.16 -6.95
CA THR A 87 -29.95 -6.36 -6.30
C THR A 87 -28.87 -7.18 -5.58
N ALA A 88 -27.61 -6.74 -5.50
CA ALA A 88 -26.64 -7.42 -4.66
C ALA A 88 -26.90 -7.09 -3.18
N PRO A 89 -27.16 -8.08 -2.30
CA PRO A 89 -27.21 -7.83 -0.86
C PRO A 89 -25.87 -7.22 -0.43
N ARG A 90 -25.92 -6.22 0.46
CA ARG A 90 -24.76 -5.48 0.97
C ARG A 90 -23.63 -6.47 1.28
N MET A 91 -22.59 -6.50 0.44
CA MET A 91 -21.38 -7.24 0.78
C MET A 91 -20.82 -6.53 2.01
N ILE A 92 -21.04 -7.11 3.18
CA ILE A 92 -20.44 -6.66 4.42
C ILE A 92 -18.93 -6.64 4.14
N PRO A 93 -18.23 -5.52 4.41
CA PRO A 93 -16.79 -5.49 4.22
C PRO A 93 -16.17 -6.67 4.99
N PHE A 94 -15.26 -7.39 4.33
CA PHE A 94 -14.57 -8.58 4.86
C PHE A 94 -13.80 -8.29 6.18
N PHE A 95 -13.77 -7.04 6.62
CA PHE A 95 -13.09 -6.54 7.81
C PHE A 95 -13.82 -6.80 9.15
N GLN A 96 -15.03 -7.37 9.17
CA GLN A 96 -15.73 -7.71 10.42
C GLN A 96 -15.73 -9.21 10.78
N ARG A 97 -14.76 -10.00 10.30
CA ARG A 97 -14.65 -11.43 10.62
C ARG A 97 -13.49 -11.82 11.54
N ASN A 98 -12.99 -10.89 12.35
CA ASN A 98 -12.13 -11.22 13.49
C ASN A 98 -12.86 -10.79 14.77
N ASN A 99 -13.63 -11.75 15.30
CA ASN A 99 -13.97 -11.86 16.72
C ASN A 99 -12.73 -12.37 17.46
#